data_AF-A0A397YHU2-F1
#
_entry.id   AF-A0A397YHU2-F1
#
_cell.length_a   1.000
_cell.length_b   1.000
_cell.length_c   1.000
_cell.angle_alpha   90.00
_cell.angle_beta   90.00
_cell.angle_gamma   90.00
#
_symmetry.space_group_name_H-M   'P 1'
#
loop_
_entity.id
_entity.type
_entity.pdbx_description
1 polymer ?
#
loop_
_entity_poly.entity_id
_entity_poly.type
_entity_poly.pdbx_seq_one_letter_code
_entity_poly.pdbx_strand_id
1 'polypeptide(L)'
;MASPITIITLIFLFLLYSAEAKRTYIVRVKHSDKPESFSTHHDWYTSQLQSISTDPQSQSESESPLLYTYTTSFNGFSAFLDTDEAESLLSSRGPNTVTPEILKPDVIGPGVNILAGWSDAIGPTGLDKDSRRTQFNIMSGTSMSCPHISGLAGLLKAAHPEWSPSAIKSALMTTAYNLDNTNSPLRDAADNSLSNPHAHGSGHVDPQKALSPGLVYDISTEEYIRFLCSLDYTVDHIVAIVKRPSVNCSKKFSNPGQLNYPSFSVLFGGKRVVRYTREVTNVGAPNSVYKVVVNGAPSVGISVKPSKLSFRSVGEKKRYTVTFVSKKGVSLTNKAEFGSITWSNPQHQVRSPVAFSWNRF
;
A
#
# COMPACT_ATOMS: atom_id res chain seq x y z
N MET A 1 -11.71 30.30 -67.67
CA MET A 1 -12.31 29.46 -66.62
C MET A 1 -11.40 28.26 -66.37
N ALA A 2 -10.49 28.38 -65.40
CA ALA A 2 -9.78 27.31 -64.69
C ALA A 2 -8.77 27.95 -63.71
N SER A 3 -8.68 27.36 -62.51
CA SER A 3 -7.95 27.76 -61.30
C SER A 3 -6.45 28.06 -61.47
N PRO A 4 -5.86 28.88 -60.58
CA PRO A 4 -5.10 28.29 -59.46
C PRO A 4 -5.05 29.14 -58.18
N ILE A 5 -5.32 28.57 -57.01
CA ILE A 5 -4.67 29.01 -55.75
C ILE A 5 -4.39 27.77 -54.90
N THR A 6 -3.12 27.39 -54.86
CA THR A 6 -2.57 26.41 -53.92
C THR A 6 -2.41 27.10 -52.58
N ILE A 7 -3.31 26.83 -51.62
CA ILE A 7 -3.15 27.29 -50.24
C ILE A 7 -2.26 26.27 -49.52
N ILE A 8 -1.03 26.69 -49.21
CA ILE A 8 -0.16 26.01 -48.25
C ILE A 8 -0.75 26.29 -46.87
N THR A 9 -1.57 25.38 -46.36
CA THR A 9 -1.95 25.36 -44.94
C THR A 9 -0.73 24.95 -44.12
N LEU A 10 -0.03 25.93 -43.56
CA LEU A 10 0.85 25.74 -42.41
C LEU A 10 -0.04 25.23 -41.25
N ILE A 11 -0.08 23.93 -41.05
CA ILE A 11 -0.61 23.33 -39.82
C ILE A 11 0.45 23.59 -38.75
N PHE A 12 0.36 24.77 -38.12
CA PHE A 12 0.94 24.99 -36.81
C PHE A 12 0.15 24.10 -35.85
N LEU A 13 0.65 22.88 -35.65
CA LEU A 13 0.15 21.98 -34.62
C LEU A 13 0.55 22.60 -33.28
N PHE A 14 -0.28 23.53 -32.78
CA PHE A 14 -0.29 23.91 -31.37
C PHE A 14 -0.70 22.65 -30.61
N LEU A 15 0.30 21.84 -30.24
CA LEU A 15 0.20 20.98 -29.06
C LEU A 15 0.04 21.94 -27.88
N LEU A 16 -1.21 22.28 -27.57
CA LEU A 16 -1.58 22.76 -26.25
C LEU A 16 -1.35 21.61 -25.29
N TYR A 17 -0.10 21.45 -24.86
CA TYR A 17 0.22 20.77 -23.62
C TYR A 17 -0.41 21.64 -22.53
N SER A 18 -1.59 21.25 -22.03
CA SER A 18 -2.16 21.94 -20.88
C SER A 18 -1.26 21.61 -19.70
N ALA A 19 -0.30 22.48 -19.40
CA ALA A 19 0.38 22.43 -18.12
C ALA A 19 -0.70 22.62 -17.05
N GLU A 20 -0.94 21.59 -16.22
CA GLU A 20 -1.85 21.72 -15.10
C GLU A 20 -1.36 22.84 -14.16
N ALA A 21 -2.27 23.73 -13.78
CA ALA A 21 -1.91 24.88 -12.98
C ALA A 21 -1.56 24.45 -11.54
N LYS A 22 -0.32 24.72 -11.13
CA LYS A 22 0.12 24.55 -9.74
C LYS A 22 -0.76 25.37 -8.77
N ARG A 23 -1.02 24.82 -7.59
CA ARG A 23 -1.83 25.42 -6.52
C ARG A 23 -1.07 25.39 -5.20
N THR A 24 -1.42 26.30 -4.29
CA THR A 24 -0.88 26.29 -2.93
C THR A 24 -1.63 25.27 -2.08
N TYR A 25 -0.89 24.32 -1.52
CA TYR A 25 -1.37 23.33 -0.56
C TYR A 25 -0.78 23.60 0.81
N ILE A 26 -1.52 23.29 1.88
CA ILE A 26 -1.01 23.21 3.24
C ILE A 26 -0.94 21.72 3.62
N VAL A 27 0.26 21.21 3.77
CA VAL A 27 0.55 19.83 4.12
C VAL A 27 0.81 19.74 5.61
N ARG A 28 -0.09 19.10 6.35
CA ARG A 28 0.07 18.86 7.78
C ARG A 28 0.89 17.58 7.99
N VAL A 29 1.95 17.68 8.77
CA VAL A 29 2.88 16.58 9.04
C VAL A 29 2.95 16.33 10.55
N LYS A 30 3.03 15.07 10.96
CA LYS A 30 3.26 14.75 12.37
C LYS A 30 4.68 15.13 12.75
N HIS A 31 4.82 15.97 13.77
CA HIS A 31 6.11 16.50 14.22
C HIS A 31 7.14 15.43 14.57
N SER A 32 6.68 14.31 15.17
CA SER A 32 7.48 13.17 15.60
C SER A 32 8.15 12.41 14.46
N ASP A 33 7.72 12.63 13.23
CA ASP A 33 8.10 11.79 12.10
C ASP A 33 9.34 12.35 11.37
N LYS A 34 9.91 13.48 11.83
CA LYS A 34 11.14 14.05 11.28
C LYS A 34 12.32 13.12 11.58
N PRO A 35 13.01 12.58 10.58
CA PRO A 35 14.22 11.78 10.79
C PRO A 35 15.33 12.57 11.48
N GLU A 36 16.18 11.87 12.24
CA GLU A 36 17.36 12.47 12.89
C GLU A 36 18.41 12.97 11.88
N SER A 37 18.39 12.43 10.65
CA SER A 37 19.28 12.83 9.56
C SER A 37 19.07 14.27 9.06
N PHE A 38 17.96 14.92 9.41
CA PHE A 38 17.67 16.29 9.03
C PHE A 38 17.82 17.23 10.23
N SER A 39 18.59 18.31 10.05
CA SER A 39 18.80 19.36 11.05
C SER A 39 17.50 20.06 11.44
N THR A 40 16.67 20.39 10.47
CA THR A 40 15.40 21.09 10.70
C THR A 40 14.23 20.43 9.97
N HIS A 41 13.00 20.67 10.42
CA HIS A 41 11.79 20.27 9.70
C HIS A 41 11.72 20.93 8.32
N HIS A 42 12.29 22.12 8.16
CA HIS A 42 12.40 22.80 6.89
C HIS A 42 13.23 21.98 5.88
N ASP A 43 14.44 21.57 6.25
CA ASP A 43 15.32 20.77 5.39
C ASP A 43 14.67 19.43 4.99
N TRP A 44 13.97 18.82 5.96
CA TRP A 44 13.21 17.60 5.72
C TRP A 44 12.09 17.83 4.70
N TYR A 45 11.26 18.86 4.87
CA TYR A 45 10.16 19.15 3.95
C TYR A 45 10.63 19.57 2.55
N THR A 46 11.71 20.35 2.47
CA THR A 46 12.36 20.69 1.20
C THR A 46 12.81 19.44 0.46
N SER A 47 13.43 18.48 1.16
CA SER A 47 13.85 17.21 0.55
C SER A 47 12.68 16.37 0.03
N GLN A 48 11.54 16.36 0.75
CA GLN A 48 10.33 15.66 0.30
C GLN A 48 9.79 16.28 -0.99
N LEU A 49 9.72 17.61 -1.05
CA LEU A 49 9.25 18.35 -2.22
C LEU A 49 10.18 18.23 -3.43
N GLN A 50 11.49 18.16 -3.21
CA GLN A 50 12.45 17.88 -4.28
C GLN A 50 12.30 16.46 -4.83
N SER A 51 11.92 15.49 -3.99
CA SER A 51 11.78 14.09 -4.40
C SER A 51 10.56 13.79 -5.27
N ILE A 52 9.56 14.67 -5.26
CA ILE A 52 8.30 14.51 -6.00
C ILE A 52 8.22 15.39 -7.25
N SER A 53 9.19 16.29 -7.47
CA SER A 53 9.09 17.28 -8.53
C SER A 53 9.40 16.69 -9.91
N THR A 54 8.55 16.99 -10.88
CA THR A 54 8.56 16.41 -12.23
C THR A 54 9.52 17.11 -13.21
N ASP A 55 10.11 18.26 -12.85
CA ASP A 55 11.12 18.98 -13.63
C ASP A 55 12.36 19.35 -12.78
N PRO A 56 13.39 18.47 -12.78
CA PRO A 56 14.62 18.71 -12.01
C PRO A 56 15.55 19.78 -12.60
N GLN A 57 15.28 20.29 -13.82
CA GLN A 57 16.22 21.17 -14.55
C GLN A 57 15.80 22.64 -14.62
N SER A 58 14.59 23.01 -14.18
CA SER A 58 14.16 24.42 -14.09
C SER A 58 14.42 25.09 -12.73
N GLN A 59 15.06 24.41 -11.78
CA GLN A 59 15.27 24.94 -10.43
C GLN A 59 16.44 25.94 -10.38
N SER A 60 16.12 27.21 -10.61
CA SER A 60 16.87 28.31 -10.00
C SER A 60 16.50 28.42 -8.52
N GLU A 61 17.44 28.85 -7.66
CA GLU A 61 17.21 29.03 -6.22
C GLU A 61 16.04 29.97 -5.86
N SER A 62 15.43 30.65 -6.84
CA SER A 62 14.30 31.57 -6.63
C SER A 62 12.90 30.94 -6.74
N GLU A 63 12.76 29.66 -7.11
CA GLU A 63 11.44 28.99 -7.20
C GLU A 63 11.39 27.68 -6.40
N SER A 64 11.71 27.73 -5.11
CA SER A 64 11.43 26.61 -4.21
C SER A 64 9.92 26.33 -4.17
N PRO A 65 9.46 25.08 -4.38
CA PRO A 65 8.05 24.73 -4.20
C PRO A 65 7.61 24.89 -2.73
N LEU A 66 8.54 24.96 -1.77
CA LEU A 66 8.26 25.18 -0.36
C LEU A 66 8.04 26.68 -0.08
N LEU A 67 6.80 27.06 0.22
CA LEU A 67 6.42 28.45 0.47
C LEU A 67 6.62 28.85 1.94
N TYR A 68 6.31 27.96 2.88
CA TYR A 68 6.44 28.25 4.30
C TYR A 68 6.44 26.98 5.16
N THR A 69 7.18 26.98 6.26
CA THR A 69 7.19 25.88 7.25
C THR A 69 6.48 26.30 8.53
N TYR A 70 5.42 25.57 8.90
CA TYR A 70 4.66 25.79 10.14
C TYR A 70 5.25 24.94 11.27
N THR A 71 5.60 25.58 12.38
CA THR A 71 6.17 24.92 13.58
C THR A 71 5.47 25.29 14.89
N THR A 72 4.66 26.37 14.91
CA THR A 72 4.07 26.92 16.14
C THR A 72 2.62 26.50 16.37
N SER A 73 1.75 26.67 15.37
CA SER A 73 0.30 26.42 15.49
C SER A 73 -0.10 24.99 15.10
N PHE A 74 0.61 24.42 14.12
CA PHE A 74 0.60 22.99 13.78
C PHE A 74 1.90 22.71 13.03
N ASN A 75 2.27 21.44 12.94
CA ASN A 75 3.48 21.01 12.25
C ASN A 75 3.15 20.67 10.80
N GLY A 76 3.88 21.28 9.87
CA GLY A 76 3.63 21.10 8.45
C GLY A 76 4.29 22.16 7.60
N PHE A 77 3.90 22.24 6.33
CA PHE A 77 4.39 23.25 5.41
C PHE A 77 3.34 23.64 4.37
N SER A 78 3.54 24.77 3.71
CA SER A 78 2.80 25.13 2.49
C SER A 78 3.70 25.00 1.28
N ALA A 79 3.16 24.48 0.19
CA ALA A 79 3.89 24.27 -1.04
C ALA A 79 3.07 24.57 -2.28
N PHE A 80 3.74 24.97 -3.36
CA PHE A 80 3.15 25.17 -4.67
C PHE A 80 3.34 23.91 -5.51
N LEU A 81 2.26 23.14 -5.69
CA LEU A 81 2.29 21.80 -6.26
C LEU A 81 1.29 21.68 -7.40
N ASP A 82 1.61 20.89 -8.42
CA ASP A 82 0.59 20.37 -9.32
C ASP A 82 -0.22 19.23 -8.67
N THR A 83 -1.23 18.72 -9.38
CA THR A 83 -2.14 17.69 -8.87
C THR A 83 -1.39 16.39 -8.55
N ASP A 84 -0.45 16.01 -9.42
CA ASP A 84 0.33 14.77 -9.31
C ASP A 84 1.35 14.86 -8.16
N GLU A 85 2.04 15.99 -8.01
CA GLU A 85 2.94 16.31 -6.90
C GLU A 85 2.19 16.27 -5.55
N ALA A 86 0.99 16.84 -5.50
CA ALA A 86 0.15 16.83 -4.29
C ALA A 86 -0.33 15.42 -3.93
N GLU A 87 -0.73 14.61 -4.91
CA GLU A 87 -1.14 13.22 -4.70
C GLU A 87 0.01 12.32 -4.24
N SER A 88 1.21 12.53 -4.81
CA SER A 88 2.43 11.83 -4.42
C SER A 88 2.79 12.04 -2.94
N LEU A 89 2.60 13.24 -2.41
CA LEU A 89 2.80 13.54 -0.98
C LEU A 89 1.78 12.87 -0.05
N LEU A 90 0.57 12.60 -0.54
CA LEU A 90 -0.55 12.14 0.28
C LEU A 90 -0.59 10.61 0.46
N SER A 91 0.12 9.86 -0.39
CA SER A 91 0.21 8.40 -0.29
C SER A 91 1.51 7.97 0.40
N SER A 92 1.43 7.61 1.68
CA SER A 92 2.56 7.02 2.40
C SER A 92 2.99 5.68 1.78
N ARG A 93 4.27 5.55 1.49
CA ARG A 93 4.86 4.35 0.87
C ARG A 93 5.47 3.43 1.91
N GLY A 94 5.47 2.14 1.58
CA GLY A 94 6.34 1.18 2.23
C GLY A 94 7.81 1.43 1.89
N PRO A 95 8.72 0.72 2.55
CA PRO A 95 8.49 -0.41 3.43
C PRO A 95 8.04 0.01 4.84
N ASN A 96 7.53 -0.94 5.62
CA ASN A 96 7.23 -0.73 7.03
C ASN A 96 8.53 -0.60 7.83
N THR A 97 8.88 0.63 8.24
CA THR A 97 10.11 0.91 9.00
C THR A 97 10.08 0.35 10.43
N VAL A 98 8.90 0.17 11.01
CA VAL A 98 8.73 -0.39 12.36
C VAL A 98 8.91 -1.91 12.35
N THR A 99 8.41 -2.58 11.33
CA THR A 99 8.57 -4.05 11.17
C THR A 99 8.73 -4.39 9.69
N PRO A 100 9.98 -4.40 9.18
CA PRO A 100 10.27 -4.63 7.77
C PRO A 100 9.73 -5.96 7.23
N GLU A 101 9.54 -6.97 8.08
CA GLU A 101 8.98 -8.27 7.70
C GLU A 101 7.45 -8.27 7.49
N ILE A 102 6.77 -7.13 7.67
CA ILE A 102 5.35 -6.94 7.35
C ILE A 102 5.21 -5.90 6.23
N LEU A 103 4.71 -6.34 5.08
CA LEU A 103 4.52 -5.49 3.91
C LEU A 103 3.43 -4.43 4.16
N LYS A 104 3.72 -3.18 3.78
CA LYS A 104 2.78 -2.05 3.80
C LYS A 104 2.90 -1.20 2.53
N PRO A 105 1.81 -0.56 2.07
CA PRO A 105 0.43 -0.68 2.57
C PRO A 105 -0.19 -2.06 2.28
N ASP A 106 -1.41 -2.31 2.74
CA ASP A 106 -2.05 -3.64 2.58
C ASP A 106 -2.79 -3.77 1.23
N VAL A 107 -3.55 -2.73 0.86
CA VAL A 107 -4.44 -2.67 -0.30
C VAL A 107 -4.72 -1.20 -0.61
N ILE A 108 -5.07 -0.87 -1.85
CA ILE A 108 -5.50 0.48 -2.25
C ILE A 108 -6.98 0.50 -2.64
N GLY A 109 -7.57 1.70 -2.58
CA GLY A 109 -8.93 1.97 -3.03
C GLY A 109 -9.12 3.45 -3.36
N PRO A 110 -10.29 3.85 -3.88
CA PRO A 110 -10.53 5.19 -4.40
C PRO A 110 -10.32 6.25 -3.32
N GLY A 111 -9.42 7.21 -3.59
CA GLY A 111 -9.08 8.28 -2.63
C GLY A 111 -8.88 9.65 -3.25
N VAL A 112 -9.05 9.79 -4.56
CA VAL A 112 -8.83 11.03 -5.30
C VAL A 112 -10.17 11.52 -5.84
N ASN A 113 -10.44 12.82 -5.68
CA ASN A 113 -11.66 13.48 -6.15
C ASN A 113 -12.95 12.79 -5.69
N ILE A 114 -12.99 12.42 -4.41
CA ILE A 114 -14.15 11.73 -3.81
C ILE A 114 -15.18 12.77 -3.38
N LEU A 115 -16.37 12.69 -3.98
CA LEU A 115 -17.55 13.43 -3.55
C LEU A 115 -18.18 12.77 -2.32
N ALA A 116 -18.30 13.51 -1.22
CA ALA A 116 -18.92 13.03 0.01
C ALA A 116 -19.71 14.14 0.72
N GLY A 117 -20.52 13.74 1.71
CA GLY A 117 -21.28 14.68 2.53
C GLY A 117 -20.38 15.69 3.24
N TRP A 118 -20.83 16.93 3.32
CA TRP A 118 -20.09 18.05 3.92
C TRP A 118 -20.99 18.88 4.82
N SER A 119 -20.43 19.42 5.90
CA SER A 119 -21.19 20.25 6.82
C SER A 119 -21.37 21.65 6.25
N ASP A 120 -22.58 22.20 6.34
CA ASP A 120 -22.86 23.62 6.06
C ASP A 120 -22.25 24.59 7.11
N ALA A 121 -21.44 24.09 8.06
CA ALA A 121 -20.74 24.90 9.04
C ALA A 121 -19.49 25.60 8.47
N ILE A 122 -18.83 25.00 7.48
CA ILE A 122 -17.58 25.50 6.90
C ILE A 122 -17.64 25.46 5.37
N GLY A 123 -16.97 26.42 4.72
CA GLY A 123 -16.86 26.45 3.26
C GLY A 123 -16.09 25.24 2.70
N PRO A 124 -16.33 24.84 1.43
CA PRO A 124 -15.68 23.70 0.80
C PRO A 124 -14.14 23.72 0.82
N THR A 125 -13.54 24.90 0.77
CA THR A 125 -12.08 25.06 0.81
C THR A 125 -11.51 24.97 2.22
N GLY A 126 -12.36 25.01 3.26
CA GLY A 126 -11.95 25.13 4.65
C GLY A 126 -11.35 26.49 5.03
N LEU A 127 -11.34 27.48 4.13
CA LEU A 127 -10.87 28.83 4.40
C LEU A 127 -11.97 29.69 5.03
N ASP A 128 -11.62 30.51 6.02
CA ASP A 128 -12.57 31.41 6.68
C ASP A 128 -13.27 32.38 5.71
N LYS A 129 -12.61 32.72 4.60
CA LYS A 129 -13.13 33.60 3.55
C LYS A 129 -14.12 32.92 2.61
N ASP A 130 -14.20 31.59 2.62
CA ASP A 130 -15.10 30.84 1.74
C ASP A 130 -16.52 30.80 2.32
N SER A 131 -17.36 31.68 1.78
CA SER A 131 -18.76 31.83 2.21
C SER A 131 -19.70 30.82 1.56
N ARG A 132 -19.24 29.96 0.64
CA ARG A 132 -20.09 28.96 -0.01
C ARG A 132 -20.55 27.91 1.00
N ARG A 133 -21.78 27.42 0.84
CA ARG A 133 -22.37 26.35 1.65
C ARG A 133 -22.92 25.27 0.73
N THR A 134 -22.64 24.02 1.06
CA THR A 134 -22.95 22.87 0.23
C THR A 134 -23.01 21.64 1.11
N GLN A 135 -23.97 20.78 0.80
CA GLN A 135 -24.16 19.49 1.45
C GLN A 135 -23.14 18.44 0.99
N PHE A 136 -22.37 18.73 -0.07
CA PHE A 136 -21.34 17.84 -0.61
C PHE A 136 -20.06 18.58 -0.96
N ASN A 137 -18.93 17.92 -0.76
CA ASN A 137 -17.60 18.42 -1.10
C ASN A 137 -16.77 17.34 -1.79
N ILE A 138 -15.80 17.75 -2.58
CA ILE A 138 -14.84 16.87 -3.27
C ILE A 138 -13.49 17.01 -2.58
N MET A 139 -12.95 15.89 -2.12
CA MET A 139 -11.65 15.86 -1.45
C MET A 139 -10.80 14.67 -1.90
N SER A 140 -9.48 14.81 -1.71
CA SER A 140 -8.49 13.79 -2.03
C SER A 140 -7.64 13.45 -0.81
N GLY A 141 -7.19 12.20 -0.72
CA GLY A 141 -6.26 11.70 0.28
C GLY A 141 -6.56 10.26 0.71
N THR A 142 -5.61 9.65 1.41
CA THR A 142 -5.79 8.31 2.00
C THR A 142 -6.94 8.28 3.03
N SER A 143 -7.24 9.42 3.66
CA SER A 143 -8.45 9.63 4.48
C SER A 143 -9.76 9.37 3.73
N MET A 144 -9.78 9.51 2.40
CA MET A 144 -10.94 9.22 1.54
C MET A 144 -10.94 7.78 1.04
N SER A 145 -9.76 7.16 0.86
CA SER A 145 -9.67 5.71 0.60
C SER A 145 -10.10 4.86 1.79
N CYS A 146 -9.72 5.24 3.01
CA CYS A 146 -10.02 4.51 4.24
C CYS A 146 -11.52 4.17 4.43
N PRO A 147 -12.47 5.11 4.29
CA PRO A 147 -13.90 4.81 4.44
C PRO A 147 -14.45 3.88 3.35
N HIS A 148 -13.90 3.89 2.13
CA HIS A 148 -14.28 2.90 1.11
C HIS A 148 -13.92 1.48 1.57
N ILE A 149 -12.68 1.28 2.02
CA ILE A 149 -12.22 -0.03 2.53
C ILE A 149 -13.01 -0.44 3.78
N SER A 150 -13.32 0.52 4.66
CA SER A 150 -14.12 0.28 5.87
C SER A 150 -15.55 -0.14 5.55
N GLY A 151 -16.19 0.51 4.56
CA GLY A 151 -17.51 0.13 4.06
C GLY A 151 -17.51 -1.29 3.46
N LEU A 152 -16.49 -1.62 2.65
CA LEU A 152 -16.32 -2.97 2.11
C LEU A 152 -16.12 -4.01 3.23
N ALA A 153 -15.31 -3.71 4.24
CA ALA A 153 -15.14 -4.58 5.39
C ALA A 153 -16.45 -4.80 6.16
N GLY A 154 -17.28 -3.76 6.30
CA GLY A 154 -18.62 -3.86 6.87
C GLY A 154 -19.57 -4.75 6.05
N LEU A 155 -19.58 -4.59 4.73
CA LEU A 155 -20.37 -5.43 3.81
C LEU A 155 -19.93 -6.89 3.87
N LEU A 156 -18.62 -7.16 3.88
CA LEU A 156 -18.10 -8.51 4.02
C LEU A 156 -18.44 -9.11 5.38
N LYS A 157 -18.40 -8.32 6.47
CA LYS A 157 -18.85 -8.78 7.79
C LYS A 157 -20.34 -9.08 7.84
N ALA A 158 -21.16 -8.33 7.11
CA ALA A 158 -22.60 -8.59 7.01
C ALA A 158 -22.88 -9.87 6.21
N ALA A 159 -22.14 -10.10 5.12
CA ALA A 159 -22.28 -11.30 4.30
C ALA A 159 -21.68 -12.57 4.95
N HIS A 160 -20.64 -12.40 5.77
CA HIS A 160 -19.95 -13.47 6.50
C HIS A 160 -19.84 -13.12 8.00
N PRO A 161 -20.93 -13.23 8.77
CA PRO A 161 -20.99 -12.79 10.17
C PRO A 161 -19.96 -13.47 11.09
N GLU A 162 -19.51 -14.66 10.76
CA GLU A 162 -18.52 -15.44 11.50
C GLU A 162 -17.07 -15.09 11.19
N TRP A 163 -16.79 -14.36 10.11
CA TRP A 163 -15.41 -14.01 9.74
C TRP A 163 -14.76 -13.08 10.76
N SER A 164 -13.51 -13.38 11.10
CA SER A 164 -12.68 -12.50 11.90
C SER A 164 -12.30 -11.24 11.12
N PRO A 165 -11.84 -10.16 11.78
CA PRO A 165 -11.27 -9.01 11.09
C PRO A 165 -10.11 -9.39 10.15
N SER A 166 -9.31 -10.40 10.51
CA SER A 166 -8.18 -10.86 9.71
C SER A 166 -8.62 -11.68 8.50
N ALA A 167 -9.70 -12.45 8.60
CA ALA A 167 -10.30 -13.14 7.46
C ALA A 167 -10.88 -12.14 6.44
N ILE A 168 -11.57 -11.09 6.90
CA ILE A 168 -12.09 -10.01 6.05
C ILE A 168 -10.94 -9.28 5.35
N LYS A 169 -9.92 -8.89 6.12
CA LYS A 169 -8.71 -8.28 5.58
C LYS A 169 -8.04 -9.18 4.54
N SER A 170 -7.92 -10.47 4.84
CA SER A 170 -7.35 -11.45 3.92
C SER A 170 -8.15 -11.48 2.62
N ALA A 171 -9.47 -11.53 2.67
CA ALA A 171 -10.31 -11.56 1.48
C ALA A 171 -10.06 -10.33 0.60
N LEU A 172 -10.08 -9.13 1.18
CA LEU A 172 -9.81 -7.87 0.46
C LEU A 172 -8.42 -7.84 -0.19
N MET A 173 -7.41 -8.38 0.49
CA MET A 173 -6.04 -8.38 -0.01
C MET A 173 -5.83 -9.44 -1.10
N THR A 174 -6.29 -10.67 -0.89
CA THR A 174 -5.96 -11.79 -1.79
C THR A 174 -6.72 -11.79 -3.10
N THR A 175 -7.82 -11.04 -3.16
CA THR A 175 -8.64 -10.86 -4.37
C THR A 175 -8.42 -9.53 -5.06
N ALA A 176 -7.55 -8.66 -4.53
CA ALA A 176 -7.21 -7.38 -5.13
C ALA A 176 -6.58 -7.56 -6.52
N TYR A 177 -6.84 -6.62 -7.42
CA TYR A 177 -6.30 -6.61 -8.76
C TYR A 177 -5.14 -5.63 -8.90
N ASN A 178 -4.23 -5.92 -9.82
CA ASN A 178 -3.02 -5.13 -10.08
C ASN A 178 -2.89 -4.70 -11.54
N LEU A 179 -3.98 -4.82 -12.31
CA LEU A 179 -4.07 -4.37 -13.69
C LEU A 179 -5.11 -3.24 -13.79
N ASP A 180 -4.84 -2.25 -14.62
CA ASP A 180 -5.80 -1.19 -14.93
C ASP A 180 -6.87 -1.65 -15.95
N ASN A 181 -7.73 -0.73 -16.36
CA ASN A 181 -8.78 -0.97 -17.36
C ASN A 181 -8.24 -1.24 -18.78
N THR A 182 -6.95 -1.03 -19.04
CA THR A 182 -6.25 -1.40 -20.28
C THR A 182 -5.57 -2.76 -20.17
N ASN A 183 -5.73 -3.46 -19.04
CA ASN A 183 -5.08 -4.71 -18.71
C ASN A 183 -3.54 -4.57 -18.57
N SER A 184 -3.07 -3.36 -18.27
CA SER A 184 -1.66 -3.04 -18.01
C SER A 184 -1.39 -2.99 -16.51
N PRO A 185 -0.17 -3.28 -16.02
CA PRO A 185 0.15 -3.13 -14.61
C PRO A 185 -0.10 -1.70 -14.13
N LEU A 186 -0.62 -1.56 -12.91
CA LEU A 186 -0.85 -0.25 -12.29
C LEU A 186 0.40 0.63 -12.35
N ARG A 187 0.19 1.93 -12.56
CA ARG A 187 1.25 2.94 -12.57
C ARG A 187 1.20 3.79 -11.32
N ASP A 188 2.34 4.35 -11.00
CA ASP A 188 2.49 5.33 -9.94
C ASP A 188 2.22 6.73 -10.50
N ALA A 189 1.33 7.50 -9.87
CA ALA A 189 1.01 8.85 -10.34
C ALA A 189 2.19 9.83 -10.17
N ALA A 190 3.09 9.58 -9.22
CA ALA A 190 4.19 10.49 -8.92
C ALA A 190 5.24 10.60 -10.03
N ASP A 191 5.54 9.47 -10.69
CA ASP A 191 6.64 9.37 -11.67
C ASP A 191 6.25 8.59 -12.93
N ASN A 192 4.97 8.22 -13.04
CA ASN A 192 4.40 7.39 -14.11
C ASN A 192 5.09 6.02 -14.29
N SER A 193 5.88 5.58 -13.32
CA SER A 193 6.57 4.29 -13.34
C SER A 193 5.61 3.15 -13.02
N LEU A 194 6.10 1.91 -13.15
CA LEU A 194 5.31 0.74 -12.74
C LEU A 194 5.14 0.75 -11.21
N SER A 195 3.89 0.74 -10.76
CA SER A 195 3.56 0.65 -9.35
C SER A 195 4.01 -0.68 -8.78
N ASN A 196 4.44 -0.67 -7.53
CA ASN A 196 4.97 -1.84 -6.85
C ASN A 196 4.25 -2.08 -5.50
N PRO A 197 4.43 -3.25 -4.87
CA PRO A 197 3.81 -3.56 -3.59
C PRO A 197 4.09 -2.60 -2.42
N HIS A 198 5.18 -1.82 -2.44
CA HIS A 198 5.37 -0.76 -1.43
C HIS A 198 4.50 0.47 -1.70
N ALA A 199 3.96 0.63 -2.91
CA ALA A 199 2.98 1.66 -3.24
C ALA A 199 1.54 1.15 -3.09
N HIS A 200 1.21 -0.01 -3.66
CA HIS A 200 -0.18 -0.49 -3.74
C HIS A 200 -0.52 -1.71 -2.86
N GLY A 201 0.45 -2.25 -2.10
CA GLY A 201 0.23 -3.44 -1.29
C GLY A 201 -0.12 -4.66 -2.16
N SER A 202 -1.32 -5.20 -1.95
CA SER A 202 -1.84 -6.33 -2.73
C SER A 202 -2.45 -5.93 -4.07
N GLY A 203 -2.80 -4.64 -4.24
CA GLY A 203 -3.47 -4.11 -5.41
C GLY A 203 -4.70 -3.29 -5.03
N HIS A 204 -5.50 -2.93 -6.04
CA HIS A 204 -6.77 -2.24 -5.86
C HIS A 204 -7.87 -3.23 -5.47
N VAL A 205 -8.73 -2.83 -4.52
CA VAL A 205 -9.83 -3.68 -4.03
C VAL A 205 -10.78 -4.12 -5.15
N ASP A 206 -11.20 -5.39 -5.06
CA ASP A 206 -12.28 -5.99 -5.86
C ASP A 206 -13.40 -6.47 -4.92
N PRO A 207 -14.47 -5.66 -4.74
CA PRO A 207 -15.56 -5.99 -3.82
C PRO A 207 -16.26 -7.31 -4.15
N GLN A 208 -16.44 -7.61 -5.44
CA GLN A 208 -17.19 -8.79 -5.87
C GLN A 208 -16.39 -10.06 -5.60
N LYS A 209 -15.10 -10.07 -5.93
CA LYS A 209 -14.26 -11.24 -5.65
C LYS A 209 -14.02 -11.43 -4.16
N ALA A 210 -13.91 -10.35 -3.38
CA ALA A 210 -13.70 -10.43 -1.94
C ALA A 210 -14.87 -11.11 -1.20
N LEU A 211 -16.06 -11.16 -1.80
CA LEU A 211 -17.23 -11.87 -1.24
C LEU A 211 -17.05 -13.39 -1.24
N SER A 212 -16.26 -13.95 -2.16
CA SER A 212 -15.92 -15.38 -2.22
C SER A 212 -14.45 -15.53 -2.60
N PRO A 213 -13.52 -15.33 -1.64
CA PRO A 213 -12.09 -15.37 -1.92
C PRO A 213 -11.56 -16.81 -2.07
N GLY A 214 -12.36 -17.83 -1.71
CA GLY A 214 -11.96 -19.23 -1.70
C GLY A 214 -11.11 -19.61 -0.48
N LEU A 215 -9.97 -18.94 -0.26
CA LEU A 215 -9.11 -19.14 0.91
C LEU A 215 -8.87 -17.84 1.66
N VAL A 216 -8.75 -17.91 2.99
CA VAL A 216 -8.35 -16.78 3.85
C VAL A 216 -7.19 -17.15 4.77
N TYR A 217 -6.34 -16.16 5.03
CA TYR A 217 -5.30 -16.17 6.05
C TYR A 217 -5.87 -15.57 7.33
N ASP A 218 -6.40 -16.44 8.18
CA ASP A 218 -6.97 -16.01 9.46
C ASP A 218 -5.86 -15.86 10.51
N ILE A 219 -6.00 -14.87 11.40
CA ILE A 219 -5.03 -14.56 12.44
C ILE A 219 -5.78 -14.34 13.75
N SER A 220 -5.47 -15.15 14.75
CA SER A 220 -6.05 -15.01 16.09
C SER A 220 -5.41 -13.86 16.88
N THR A 221 -6.12 -13.34 17.88
CA THR A 221 -5.55 -12.36 18.84
C THR A 221 -4.28 -12.90 19.49
N GLU A 222 -4.24 -14.18 19.81
CA GLU A 222 -3.06 -14.83 20.42
C GLU A 222 -1.85 -14.81 19.49
N GLU A 223 -2.05 -14.96 18.17
CA GLU A 223 -0.96 -14.82 17.19
C GLU A 223 -0.46 -13.39 17.06
N TYR A 224 -1.35 -12.39 17.15
CA TYR A 224 -0.92 -10.99 17.25
C TYR A 224 -0.10 -10.73 18.52
N ILE A 225 -0.48 -11.32 19.66
CA ILE A 225 0.31 -11.23 20.89
C ILE A 225 1.70 -11.87 20.70
N ARG A 226 1.78 -13.07 20.11
CA ARG A 226 3.07 -13.72 19.78
C ARG A 226 3.92 -12.90 18.82
N PHE A 227 3.27 -12.18 17.89
CA PHE A 227 3.94 -11.24 17.00
C PHE A 227 4.49 -10.04 17.77
N LEU A 228 3.70 -9.38 18.62
CA LEU A 228 4.19 -8.29 19.47
C LEU A 228 5.34 -8.74 20.37
N CYS A 229 5.26 -9.95 20.94
CA CYS A 229 6.33 -10.58 21.72
C CYS A 229 7.58 -10.94 20.91
N SER A 230 7.51 -10.94 19.58
CA SER A 230 8.67 -11.15 18.68
C SER A 230 9.34 -9.86 18.25
N LEU A 231 8.76 -8.71 18.62
CA LEU A 231 9.35 -7.38 18.44
C LEU A 231 10.15 -6.99 19.69
N ASP A 232 10.96 -5.93 19.57
CA ASP A 232 11.82 -5.42 20.65
C ASP A 232 11.04 -4.57 21.69
N TYR A 233 9.79 -4.95 22.00
CA TYR A 233 8.98 -4.33 23.03
C TYR A 233 9.20 -4.98 24.40
N THR A 234 9.16 -4.18 25.46
CA THR A 234 9.11 -4.69 26.83
C THR A 234 7.75 -5.32 27.11
N VAL A 235 7.68 -6.21 28.11
CA VAL A 235 6.42 -6.83 28.52
C VAL A 235 5.39 -5.76 28.93
N ASP A 236 5.82 -4.68 29.60
CA ASP A 236 4.95 -3.59 30.01
C ASP A 236 4.33 -2.85 28.81
N HIS A 237 5.11 -2.60 27.76
CA HIS A 237 4.58 -2.05 26.51
C HIS A 237 3.51 -2.96 25.91
N ILE A 238 3.75 -4.27 25.90
CA ILE A 238 2.82 -5.24 25.34
C ILE A 238 1.54 -5.30 26.19
N VAL A 239 1.64 -5.31 27.51
CA VAL A 239 0.49 -5.25 28.43
C VAL A 239 -0.33 -3.98 28.18
N ALA A 240 0.33 -2.84 27.96
CA ALA A 240 -0.34 -1.58 27.65
C ALA A 240 -1.07 -1.62 26.29
N ILE A 241 -0.47 -2.21 25.26
CA ILE A 241 -1.06 -2.35 23.92
C ILE A 241 -2.24 -3.32 23.94
N VAL A 242 -2.05 -4.51 24.52
CA VAL A 242 -3.03 -5.61 24.52
C VAL A 242 -4.14 -5.38 25.55
N LYS A 243 -3.90 -4.52 26.55
CA LYS A 243 -4.77 -4.25 27.70
C LYS A 243 -5.15 -5.53 28.46
N ARG A 244 -4.18 -6.45 28.60
CA ARG A 244 -4.33 -7.71 29.33
C ARG A 244 -3.16 -7.89 30.31
N PRO A 245 -3.40 -7.88 31.63
CA PRO A 245 -2.32 -7.86 32.63
C PRO A 245 -1.55 -9.20 32.75
N SER A 246 -2.11 -10.32 32.28
CA SER A 246 -1.50 -11.65 32.41
C SER A 246 -0.68 -12.10 31.19
N VAL A 247 -0.40 -11.20 30.24
CA VAL A 247 0.36 -11.55 29.03
C VAL A 247 1.81 -11.84 29.41
N ASN A 248 2.32 -13.00 29.02
CA ASN A 248 3.73 -13.33 29.10
C ASN A 248 4.26 -13.74 27.72
N CYS A 249 5.47 -13.31 27.40
CA CYS A 249 6.10 -13.57 26.10
C CYS A 249 6.89 -14.87 26.05
N SER A 250 6.43 -15.90 26.76
CA SER A 250 7.03 -17.25 26.72
C SER A 250 6.92 -17.88 25.33
N LYS A 251 5.84 -17.55 24.59
CA LYS A 251 5.65 -17.93 23.19
C LYS A 251 5.83 -16.69 22.32
N LYS A 252 6.79 -16.74 21.40
CA LYS A 252 7.03 -15.70 20.39
C LYS A 252 7.46 -16.33 19.07
N PHE A 253 7.27 -15.61 17.98
CA PHE A 253 7.83 -16.03 16.71
C PHE A 253 9.35 -15.83 16.69
N SER A 254 10.06 -16.69 15.95
CA SER A 254 11.49 -16.54 15.71
C SER A 254 11.82 -15.41 14.72
N ASN A 255 10.83 -14.98 13.95
CA ASN A 255 10.90 -13.84 13.03
C ASN A 255 9.47 -13.25 12.89
N PRO A 256 9.29 -11.92 12.95
CA PRO A 256 7.97 -11.30 12.85
C PRO A 256 7.20 -11.65 11.57
N GLY A 257 7.89 -11.92 10.46
CA GLY A 257 7.30 -12.36 9.19
C GLY A 257 6.63 -13.75 9.21
N GLN A 258 6.75 -14.50 10.32
CA GLN A 258 6.00 -15.74 10.54
C GLN A 258 4.52 -15.50 10.89
N LEU A 259 4.12 -14.28 11.20
CA LEU A 259 2.70 -13.93 11.33
C LEU A 259 1.95 -14.41 10.08
N ASN A 260 0.76 -15.00 10.26
CA ASN A 260 -0.04 -15.58 9.18
C ASN A 260 -0.69 -14.51 8.27
N TYR A 261 0.11 -13.58 7.77
CA TYR A 261 -0.29 -12.40 7.03
C TYR A 261 -0.45 -12.74 5.53
N PRO A 262 -1.43 -12.17 4.81
CA PRO A 262 -1.73 -12.47 3.40
C PRO A 262 -0.73 -11.87 2.39
N SER A 263 0.44 -11.44 2.86
CA SER A 263 1.58 -11.00 2.06
C SER A 263 2.89 -11.47 2.71
N PHE A 264 3.99 -11.31 1.97
CA PHE A 264 5.32 -11.66 2.43
C PHE A 264 6.24 -10.45 2.26
N SER A 265 6.92 -10.04 3.33
CA SER A 265 8.07 -9.13 3.23
C SER A 265 9.30 -9.87 3.75
N VAL A 266 10.24 -10.13 2.87
CA VAL A 266 11.39 -11.00 3.11
C VAL A 266 12.62 -10.13 3.30
N LEU A 267 13.01 -9.93 4.56
CA LEU A 267 14.29 -9.34 4.93
C LEU A 267 15.34 -10.45 5.05
N PHE A 268 16.30 -10.47 4.12
CA PHE A 268 17.40 -11.44 4.18
C PHE A 268 18.39 -11.13 5.32
N GLY A 269 18.75 -9.87 5.56
CA GLY A 269 19.56 -9.45 6.71
C GLY A 269 20.86 -10.25 6.84
N GLY A 270 21.58 -10.44 5.74
CA GLY A 270 22.80 -11.28 5.65
C GLY A 270 22.56 -12.80 5.57
N LYS A 271 21.33 -13.28 5.77
CA LYS A 271 20.97 -14.69 5.57
C LYS A 271 20.76 -14.97 4.08
N ARG A 272 21.20 -16.15 3.63
CA ARG A 272 20.91 -16.61 2.27
C ARG A 272 19.50 -17.16 2.10
N VAL A 273 18.92 -17.70 3.17
CA VAL A 273 17.64 -18.42 3.13
C VAL A 273 16.70 -17.91 4.22
N VAL A 274 15.48 -17.56 3.84
CA VAL A 274 14.38 -17.19 4.75
C VAL A 274 13.19 -18.11 4.49
N ARG A 275 12.50 -18.51 5.55
CA ARG A 275 11.35 -19.42 5.48
C ARG A 275 10.18 -18.87 6.25
N TYR A 276 9.02 -18.86 5.60
CA TYR A 276 7.75 -18.47 6.20
C TYR A 276 6.73 -19.59 6.04
N THR A 277 6.03 -19.89 7.13
CA THR A 277 4.89 -20.81 7.11
C THR A 277 3.60 -19.99 7.17
N ARG A 278 2.62 -20.42 6.40
CA ARG A 278 1.26 -19.86 6.42
C ARG A 278 0.25 -20.97 6.62
N GLU A 279 -0.87 -20.61 7.20
CA GLU A 279 -2.06 -21.44 7.34
C GLU A 279 -3.22 -20.76 6.61
N VAL A 280 -3.84 -21.47 5.68
CA VAL A 280 -5.01 -21.00 4.94
C VAL A 280 -6.22 -21.82 5.33
N THR A 281 -7.36 -21.16 5.50
CA THR A 281 -8.65 -21.77 5.78
C THR A 281 -9.50 -21.74 4.52
N ASN A 282 -10.11 -22.86 4.16
CA ASN A 282 -11.07 -22.91 3.05
C ASN A 282 -12.39 -22.28 3.47
N VAL A 283 -12.78 -21.20 2.77
CA VAL A 283 -14.08 -20.53 2.91
C VAL A 283 -14.92 -20.64 1.64
N GLY A 284 -14.41 -21.34 0.62
CA GLY A 284 -15.12 -21.69 -0.61
C GLY A 284 -15.75 -23.07 -0.55
N ALA A 285 -16.06 -23.63 -1.73
CA ALA A 285 -16.71 -24.92 -1.85
C ALA A 285 -15.89 -26.08 -1.23
N PRO A 286 -16.54 -27.14 -0.72
CA PRO A 286 -15.87 -28.37 -0.31
C PRO A 286 -15.21 -29.08 -1.50
N ASN A 287 -14.34 -30.04 -1.23
CA ASN A 287 -13.57 -30.79 -2.25
C ASN A 287 -12.76 -29.90 -3.21
N SER A 288 -12.32 -28.73 -2.73
CA SER A 288 -11.53 -27.77 -3.51
C SER A 288 -10.05 -28.13 -3.49
N VAL A 289 -9.43 -28.03 -4.67
CA VAL A 289 -8.00 -28.26 -4.86
C VAL A 289 -7.35 -27.00 -5.44
N TYR A 290 -6.33 -26.50 -4.74
CA TYR A 290 -5.54 -25.35 -5.17
C TYR A 290 -4.13 -25.79 -5.56
N LYS A 291 -3.62 -25.26 -6.67
CA LYS A 291 -2.22 -25.40 -7.09
C LYS A 291 -1.50 -24.07 -6.88
N VAL A 292 -0.24 -24.13 -6.48
CA VAL A 292 0.56 -22.91 -6.31
C VAL A 292 1.17 -22.46 -7.63
N VAL A 293 1.08 -21.17 -7.90
CA VAL A 293 1.80 -20.46 -8.96
C VAL A 293 2.68 -19.42 -8.29
N VAL A 294 3.95 -19.36 -8.69
CA VAL A 294 4.94 -18.47 -8.10
C VAL A 294 5.52 -17.60 -9.19
N ASN A 295 5.51 -16.28 -8.97
CA ASN A 295 6.18 -15.31 -9.80
C ASN A 295 7.21 -14.60 -8.91
N GLY A 296 8.50 -14.72 -9.24
CA GLY A 296 9.59 -14.21 -8.42
C GLY A 296 10.53 -13.33 -9.23
N ALA A 297 11.27 -12.48 -8.52
CA ALA A 297 12.29 -11.65 -9.12
C ALA A 297 13.54 -12.47 -9.50
N PRO A 298 14.34 -12.01 -10.48
CA PRO A 298 15.51 -12.75 -10.98
C PRO A 298 16.51 -13.12 -9.88
N SER A 299 16.63 -12.30 -8.83
CA SER A 299 17.63 -12.45 -7.76
C SER A 299 17.22 -13.43 -6.65
N VAL A 300 15.96 -13.87 -6.61
CA VAL A 300 15.44 -14.73 -5.54
C VAL A 300 14.80 -16.01 -6.08
N GLY A 301 15.28 -17.16 -5.60
CA GLY A 301 14.60 -18.44 -5.79
C GLY A 301 13.47 -18.62 -4.78
N ILE A 302 12.28 -18.96 -5.24
CA ILE A 302 11.09 -19.18 -4.40
C ILE A 302 10.62 -20.62 -4.57
N SER A 303 10.40 -21.33 -3.47
CA SER A 303 9.83 -22.69 -3.49
C SER A 303 8.76 -22.85 -2.41
N VAL A 304 7.68 -23.56 -2.74
CA VAL A 304 6.52 -23.75 -1.86
C VAL A 304 6.28 -25.25 -1.65
N LYS A 305 6.10 -25.66 -0.38
CA LYS A 305 5.77 -27.04 -0.02
C LYS A 305 4.59 -27.10 0.95
N PRO A 306 3.56 -27.93 0.68
CA PRO A 306 3.33 -28.67 -0.57
C PRO A 306 3.01 -27.73 -1.75
N SER A 307 3.06 -28.21 -2.99
CA SER A 307 2.68 -27.43 -4.19
C SER A 307 1.18 -27.49 -4.53
N LYS A 308 0.43 -28.32 -3.80
CA LYS A 308 -1.01 -28.50 -3.93
C LYS A 308 -1.65 -28.60 -2.55
N LEU A 309 -2.76 -27.90 -2.35
CA LEU A 309 -3.60 -27.99 -1.16
C LEU A 309 -4.96 -28.57 -1.56
N SER A 310 -5.42 -29.57 -0.82
CA SER A 310 -6.71 -30.23 -1.06
C SER A 310 -7.55 -30.13 0.21
N PHE A 311 -8.74 -29.56 0.09
CA PHE A 311 -9.67 -29.33 1.18
C PHE A 311 -10.93 -30.16 0.93
N ARG A 312 -11.34 -30.95 1.91
CA ARG A 312 -12.53 -31.81 1.86
C ARG A 312 -13.77 -31.06 2.31
N SER A 313 -13.64 -30.16 3.28
CA SER A 313 -14.76 -29.40 3.84
C SER A 313 -14.47 -27.90 3.90
N VAL A 314 -15.55 -27.12 4.07
CA VAL A 314 -15.46 -25.70 4.46
C VAL A 314 -14.90 -25.62 5.88
N GLY A 315 -14.08 -24.60 6.16
CA GLY A 315 -13.42 -24.40 7.45
C GLY A 315 -12.16 -25.24 7.66
N GLU A 316 -11.84 -26.18 6.76
CA GLU A 316 -10.61 -26.96 6.87
C GLU A 316 -9.38 -26.06 6.67
N LYS A 317 -8.39 -26.22 7.56
CA LYS A 317 -7.14 -25.47 7.55
C LYS A 317 -6.00 -26.30 6.99
N LYS A 318 -5.16 -25.69 6.15
CA LYS A 318 -3.93 -26.32 5.65
C LYS A 318 -2.75 -25.37 5.78
N ARG A 319 -1.60 -25.94 6.11
CA ARG A 319 -0.33 -25.22 6.19
C ARG A 319 0.53 -25.48 4.98
N TYR A 320 1.29 -24.47 4.60
CA TYR A 320 2.36 -24.58 3.63
C TYR A 320 3.54 -23.70 4.05
N THR A 321 4.73 -24.09 3.60
CA THR A 321 5.97 -23.34 3.87
C THR A 321 6.54 -22.84 2.56
N VAL A 322 6.88 -21.56 2.55
CA VAL A 322 7.61 -20.91 1.48
C VAL A 322 9.07 -20.78 1.90
N THR A 323 9.98 -21.16 1.01
CA THR A 323 11.42 -20.95 1.15
C THR A 323 11.89 -19.96 0.10
N PHE A 324 12.49 -18.88 0.56
CA PHE A 324 13.11 -17.83 -0.26
C PHE A 324 14.63 -17.97 -0.17
N VAL A 325 15.31 -17.99 -1.32
CA VAL A 325 16.76 -18.16 -1.42
C VAL A 325 17.34 -17.01 -2.23
N SER A 326 18.13 -16.15 -1.59
CA SER A 326 18.94 -15.15 -2.30
C SER A 326 19.97 -15.88 -3.17
N LYS A 327 20.00 -15.55 -4.47
CA LYS A 327 21.00 -16.09 -5.38
C LYS A 327 22.38 -15.50 -5.08
N LYS A 328 23.44 -16.19 -5.50
CA LYS A 328 24.84 -15.69 -5.36
C LYS A 328 25.06 -14.57 -6.38
N GLY A 329 25.87 -13.57 -6.03
CA GLY A 329 26.25 -12.48 -6.94
C GLY A 329 25.18 -11.41 -7.14
N VAL A 330 24.11 -11.41 -6.33
CA VAL A 330 23.15 -10.31 -6.31
C VAL A 330 23.87 -9.09 -5.76
N SER A 331 24.04 -8.06 -6.59
CA SER A 331 24.48 -6.75 -6.13
C SER A 331 23.47 -6.29 -5.08
N LEU A 332 23.93 -6.02 -3.86
CA LEU A 332 23.14 -5.48 -2.75
C LEU A 332 22.74 -4.04 -3.08
N THR A 333 21.98 -3.84 -4.16
CA THR A 333 21.37 -2.56 -4.44
C THR A 333 20.33 -2.31 -3.35
N ASN A 334 20.22 -1.07 -2.88
CA ASN A 334 19.22 -0.68 -1.88
C ASN A 334 17.77 -0.75 -2.41
N LYS A 335 17.55 -1.28 -3.61
CA LYS A 335 16.23 -1.38 -4.24
C LYS A 335 15.58 -2.71 -3.87
N ALA A 336 14.34 -2.62 -3.40
CA ALA A 336 13.50 -3.78 -3.15
C ALA A 336 13.13 -4.46 -4.48
N GLU A 337 13.07 -5.78 -4.46
CA GLU A 337 12.51 -6.57 -5.57
C GLU A 337 11.15 -7.14 -5.16
N PHE A 338 10.34 -7.54 -6.14
CA PHE A 338 8.96 -7.97 -5.89
C PHE A 338 8.57 -9.24 -6.62
N GLY A 339 7.56 -9.92 -6.09
CA GLY A 339 6.99 -11.13 -6.66
C GLY A 339 5.58 -11.40 -6.13
N SER A 340 5.08 -12.61 -6.36
CA SER A 340 3.80 -13.07 -5.83
C SER A 340 3.75 -14.59 -5.70
N ILE A 341 2.89 -15.04 -4.79
CA ILE A 341 2.52 -16.44 -4.61
C ILE A 341 1.01 -16.51 -4.73
N THR A 342 0.52 -17.33 -5.65
CA THR A 342 -0.92 -17.43 -5.93
C THR A 342 -1.36 -18.88 -5.77
N TRP A 343 -2.33 -19.12 -4.90
CA TRP A 343 -3.06 -20.38 -4.88
C TRP A 343 -4.23 -20.27 -5.85
N SER A 344 -4.24 -21.10 -6.89
CA SER A 344 -5.28 -21.04 -7.93
C SER A 344 -6.03 -22.36 -8.07
N ASN A 345 -7.32 -22.23 -8.36
CA ASN A 345 -8.17 -23.26 -8.92
C ASN A 345 -8.99 -22.64 -10.08
N PRO A 346 -9.90 -23.38 -10.75
CA PRO A 346 -10.66 -22.81 -11.87
C PRO A 346 -11.54 -21.61 -11.50
N GLN A 347 -11.92 -21.45 -10.23
CA GLN A 347 -12.86 -20.41 -9.76
C GLN A 347 -12.17 -19.25 -9.04
N HIS A 348 -11.09 -19.51 -8.32
CA HIS A 348 -10.47 -18.60 -7.37
C HIS A 348 -8.98 -18.45 -7.62
N GLN A 349 -8.50 -17.21 -7.46
CA GLN A 349 -7.08 -16.88 -7.40
C GLN A 349 -6.83 -16.15 -6.08
N VAL A 350 -6.04 -16.77 -5.20
CA VAL A 350 -5.69 -16.24 -3.87
C VAL A 350 -4.26 -15.77 -3.94
N ARG A 351 -4.07 -14.50 -4.30
CA ARG A 351 -2.74 -13.91 -4.57
C ARG A 351 -2.17 -13.22 -3.34
N SER A 352 -0.91 -13.48 -3.05
CA SER A 352 -0.14 -12.79 -2.00
C SER A 352 1.07 -12.10 -2.62
N PRO A 353 1.23 -10.76 -2.50
CA PRO A 353 2.43 -10.09 -2.96
C PRO A 353 3.64 -10.46 -2.09
N VAL A 354 4.82 -10.42 -2.69
CA VAL A 354 6.10 -10.63 -2.01
C VAL A 354 7.01 -9.43 -2.26
N ALA A 355 7.63 -8.89 -1.21
CA ALA A 355 8.73 -7.94 -1.29
C ALA A 355 10.02 -8.58 -0.77
N PHE A 356 11.14 -8.28 -1.41
CA PHE A 356 12.47 -8.76 -1.05
C PHE A 356 13.38 -7.59 -0.72
N SER A 357 14.06 -7.67 0.42
CA SER A 357 15.09 -6.72 0.81
C SER A 357 16.28 -7.45 1.44
N TRP A 358 17.46 -6.88 1.28
CA TRP A 358 18.70 -7.45 1.83
C TRP A 358 19.17 -6.75 3.10
N ASN A 359 18.89 -5.45 3.20
CA ASN A 359 19.22 -4.60 4.32
C ASN A 359 17.95 -4.05 4.97
N ARG A 360 18.03 -3.69 6.24
CA ARG A 360 17.01 -2.82 6.85
C ARG A 360 17.09 -1.45 6.16
N PHE A 361 15.92 -0.85 5.97
CA PHE A 361 15.76 0.44 5.33
C PHE A 361 16.09 1.58 6.28
#